data_AF-A0A6D2IKP6-F1
#
_entry.id   AF-A0A6D2IKP6-F1
#
_cell.length_a   1.000
_cell.length_b   1.000
_cell.length_c   1.000
_cell.angle_alpha   90.00
_cell.angle_beta   90.00
_cell.angle_gamma   90.00
#
_symmetry.space_group_name_H-M   'P 1'
#
loop_
_entity.id
_entity.type
_entity.pdbx_description
1 polymer ?
#
loop_
_entity_poly.entity_id
_entity_poly.type
_entity_poly.pdbx_seq_one_letter_code
_entity_poly.pdbx_strand_id
1 'polypeptide(L)'
;MIKKITTDISNMLNNSISSSDFDGLVGMRAHLGRMEPLLCLESDEVRMIGICGPSGIGKTTIARVAYSQLCNSFQLSVFMESIKENYKRPCSDDYITKLQLQQQFMSQISNQKDMEIPHLGVAQDRLKDKKVLVVWSWESNYHYNTRSKTF
;
A
#
# COMPACT_ATOMS: atom_id res chain seq x y z
N MET A 1 24.19 7.36 19.88
CA MET A 1 25.21 6.64 19.08
C MET A 1 24.60 5.47 18.30
N ILE A 2 23.81 4.58 18.93
CA ILE A 2 23.12 3.46 18.25
C ILE A 2 22.17 3.94 17.13
N LYS A 3 21.26 4.90 17.40
CA LYS A 3 20.31 5.41 16.38
C LYS A 3 20.97 5.83 15.06
N LYS A 4 22.13 6.49 15.12
CA LYS A 4 22.85 6.96 13.94
C LYS A 4 23.36 5.80 13.09
N ILE A 5 23.91 4.77 13.75
CA ILE A 5 24.36 3.54 13.10
C ILE A 5 23.17 2.79 12.49
N THR A 6 22.03 2.73 13.18
CA THR A 6 20.82 2.08 12.66
C THR A 6 20.28 2.81 11.42
N THR A 7 20.24 4.15 11.47
CA THR A 7 19.84 4.99 10.33
C THR A 7 20.81 4.84 9.15
N ASP A 8 22.12 4.83 9.40
CA ASP A 8 23.12 4.67 8.35
C ASP A 8 23.03 3.28 7.69
N ILE A 9 22.84 2.22 8.47
CA ILE A 9 22.64 0.85 7.95
C ILE A 9 21.31 0.75 7.18
N SER A 10 20.22 1.32 7.70
CA SER A 10 18.93 1.37 6.98
C SER A 10 19.04 2.13 5.67
N ASN A 11 19.72 3.28 5.65
CA ASN A 11 19.94 4.05 4.44
C ASN A 11 20.81 3.29 3.44
N MET A 12 21.82 2.58 3.91
CA MET A 12 22.71 1.77 3.07
C MET A 12 21.98 0.57 2.45
N LEU A 13 21.11 -0.10 3.22
CA LEU A 13 20.25 -1.18 2.72
C LEU A 13 19.19 -0.67 1.74
N ASN A 14 18.52 0.44 2.06
CA ASN A 14 17.55 1.07 1.16
C ASN A 14 18.20 1.53 -0.16
N ASN A 15 19.43 2.03 -0.11
CA ASN A 15 20.18 2.40 -1.31
C ASN A 15 20.61 1.17 -2.14
N SER A 16 20.88 0.03 -1.51
CA SER A 16 21.23 -1.22 -2.22
C SER A 16 20.04 -1.91 -2.89
N ILE A 17 18.81 -1.55 -2.52
CA ILE A 17 17.56 -2.05 -3.11
C ILE A 17 17.04 -1.06 -4.19
N SER A 18 17.83 -0.03 -4.54
CA SER A 18 17.46 0.93 -5.58
C SER A 18 17.26 0.22 -6.92
N SER A 19 16.01 -0.14 -7.23
CA SER A 19 15.65 -0.68 -8.53
C SER A 19 15.86 0.40 -9.58
N SER A 20 16.56 0.05 -10.67
CA SER A 20 16.70 0.91 -11.85
C SER A 20 15.36 1.21 -12.53
N ASP A 21 14.28 0.51 -12.14
CA ASP A 21 12.92 0.72 -12.63
C ASP A 21 12.44 2.17 -12.49
N PHE A 22 13.06 2.96 -11.61
CA PHE A 22 12.66 4.33 -11.32
C PHE A 22 13.62 5.41 -11.86
N ASP A 23 14.73 5.04 -12.50
CA ASP A 23 15.79 6.00 -12.92
C ASP A 23 15.31 7.01 -13.97
N GLY A 24 14.31 6.64 -14.78
CA GLY A 24 13.70 7.54 -15.77
C GLY A 24 12.62 8.47 -15.22
N LEU A 25 12.27 8.37 -13.92
CA LEU A 25 11.15 9.12 -13.35
C LEU A 25 11.59 10.50 -12.84
N VAL A 26 11.02 11.55 -13.42
CA VAL A 26 11.29 12.94 -13.02
C VAL A 26 10.27 13.42 -11.99
N GLY A 27 10.69 14.28 -11.07
CA GLY A 27 9.79 14.96 -10.12
C GLY A 27 9.37 14.13 -8.91
N MET A 28 9.81 12.86 -8.78
CA MET A 28 9.42 11.98 -7.67
C MET A 28 9.83 12.55 -6.30
N ARG A 29 11.01 13.17 -6.18
CA ARG A 29 11.44 13.82 -4.94
C ARG A 29 10.45 14.89 -4.44
N ALA A 30 9.87 15.68 -5.35
CA ALA A 30 8.90 16.72 -4.99
C ALA A 30 7.54 16.14 -4.59
N HIS A 31 7.12 15.02 -5.19
CA HIS A 31 5.90 14.31 -4.77
C HIS A 31 6.08 13.67 -3.39
N LEU A 32 7.21 12.98 -3.17
CA LEU A 32 7.49 12.30 -1.91
C LEU A 32 7.71 13.28 -0.76
N GLY A 33 8.44 14.38 -0.97
CA GLY A 33 8.62 15.41 0.05
C GLY A 33 7.31 16.08 0.49
N ARG A 34 6.29 16.14 -0.38
CA ARG A 34 4.94 16.59 0.00
C ARG A 34 4.15 15.53 0.77
N MET A 35 4.48 14.27 0.59
CA MET A 35 3.79 13.14 1.23
C MET A 35 4.38 12.80 2.60
N GLU A 36 5.68 12.99 2.78
CA GLU A 36 6.43 12.74 4.02
C GLU A 36 5.77 13.33 5.29
N PRO A 37 5.38 14.63 5.34
CA PRO A 37 4.72 15.17 6.53
C PRO A 37 3.34 14.56 6.81
N LEU A 38 2.66 14.04 5.78
CA LEU A 38 1.36 13.39 5.92
C LEU A 38 1.49 11.96 6.48
N LEU A 39 2.62 11.30 6.22
CA LEU A 39 2.89 9.94 6.71
C LEU A 39 3.18 9.92 8.21
N CYS A 40 3.87 10.94 8.73
CA CYS A 40 4.23 11.10 10.14
C CYS A 40 4.74 9.78 10.76
N LEU A 41 5.74 9.14 10.14
CA LEU A 41 6.16 7.75 10.41
C LEU A 41 6.54 7.41 11.88
N GLU A 42 6.72 8.43 12.72
CA GLU A 42 7.04 8.33 14.14
C GLU A 42 5.80 8.22 15.06
N SER A 43 4.59 8.42 14.53
CA SER A 43 3.35 8.29 15.29
C SER A 43 2.76 6.87 15.18
N ASP A 44 2.20 6.37 16.28
CA ASP A 44 1.55 5.05 16.40
C ASP A 44 0.10 5.02 15.87
N GLU A 45 -0.39 6.12 15.31
CA GLU A 45 -1.75 6.21 14.76
C GLU A 45 -1.88 5.52 13.39
N VAL A 46 -3.05 4.94 13.14
CA VAL A 46 -3.41 4.45 11.81
C VAL A 46 -3.75 5.64 10.91
N ARG A 47 -3.05 5.78 9.78
CA ARG A 47 -3.27 6.84 8.79
C ARG A 47 -3.60 6.26 7.42
N MET A 48 -4.54 6.92 6.73
CA MET A 48 -4.91 6.65 5.35
C MET A 48 -4.64 7.89 4.50
N ILE A 49 -3.86 7.74 3.43
CA ILE A 49 -3.49 8.82 2.51
C ILE A 49 -4.00 8.46 1.11
N GLY A 50 -4.79 9.35 0.51
CA GLY A 50 -5.27 9.21 -0.85
C GLY A 50 -4.38 9.96 -1.86
N ILE A 51 -4.00 9.29 -2.96
CA ILE A 51 -3.37 9.93 -4.11
C ILE A 51 -4.43 10.14 -5.18
N CYS A 52 -4.83 11.40 -5.39
CA CYS A 52 -5.92 11.79 -6.27
C CYS A 52 -5.40 12.65 -7.43
N GLY A 53 -6.05 12.58 -8.60
CA GLY A 53 -5.67 13.42 -9.75
C GLY A 53 -6.14 12.86 -11.09
N PRO A 54 -5.95 13.63 -12.18
CA PRO A 54 -6.37 13.25 -13.53
C PRO A 54 -5.83 11.91 -14.00
N SER A 55 -6.47 11.32 -15.01
CA SER A 55 -5.93 10.14 -15.69
C SER A 55 -4.55 10.46 -16.30
N GLY A 56 -3.63 9.49 -16.29
CA GLY A 56 -2.29 9.66 -16.87
C GLY A 56 -1.29 10.48 -16.04
N ILE A 57 -1.69 11.12 -14.93
CA ILE A 57 -0.78 11.96 -14.12
C ILE A 57 0.29 11.18 -13.33
N GLY A 58 0.27 9.83 -13.38
CA GLY A 58 1.24 8.99 -12.68
C GLY A 58 0.92 8.68 -11.22
N LYS A 59 -0.36 8.66 -10.81
CA LYS A 59 -0.78 8.30 -9.43
C LYS A 59 -0.20 6.96 -8.97
N THR A 60 -0.39 5.92 -9.78
CA THR A 60 0.12 4.57 -9.54
C THR A 60 1.64 4.55 -9.47
N THR A 61 2.30 5.33 -10.33
CA THR A 61 3.76 5.48 -10.36
C THR A 61 4.27 6.10 -9.06
N ILE A 62 3.67 7.19 -8.59
CA ILE A 62 4.01 7.83 -7.32
C ILE A 62 3.80 6.86 -6.16
N ALA A 63 2.67 6.14 -6.12
CA ALA A 63 2.40 5.13 -5.10
C ALA A 63 3.46 4.01 -5.08
N ARG A 64 3.90 3.57 -6.26
CA ARG A 64 4.91 2.51 -6.41
C ARG A 64 6.30 2.96 -5.94
N VAL A 65 6.70 4.18 -6.27
CA VAL A 65 7.96 4.77 -5.77
C VAL A 65 7.90 5.01 -4.26
N ALA A 66 6.76 5.47 -3.74
CA ALA A 66 6.61 5.62 -2.29
C ALA A 66 6.70 4.26 -1.58
N TYR A 67 6.04 3.23 -2.13
CA TYR A 67 6.12 1.88 -1.59
C TYR A 67 7.56 1.36 -1.54
N SER A 68 8.33 1.50 -2.63
CA SER A 68 9.71 1.00 -2.68
C SER A 68 10.64 1.68 -1.67
N GLN A 69 10.38 2.95 -1.31
CA GLN A 69 11.17 3.65 -0.30
C GLN A 69 10.71 3.37 1.14
N LEU A 70 9.42 3.12 1.34
CA LEU A 70 8.83 3.03 2.67
C LEU A 70 8.73 1.60 3.19
N CYS A 71 8.58 0.59 2.32
CA CYS A 71 8.25 -0.78 2.72
C CYS A 71 9.17 -1.34 3.83
N ASN A 72 10.47 -1.08 3.75
CA ASN A 72 11.46 -1.55 4.72
C ASN A 72 11.36 -0.91 6.11
N SER A 73 10.61 0.18 6.25
CA SER A 73 10.34 0.84 7.54
C SER A 73 9.15 0.25 8.29
N PHE A 74 8.48 -0.75 7.71
CA PHE A 74 7.31 -1.42 8.26
C PHE A 74 7.62 -2.92 8.47
N GLN A 75 6.94 -3.53 9.44
CA GLN A 75 7.12 -4.97 9.73
C GLN A 75 6.50 -5.83 8.64
N LEU A 76 5.39 -5.36 8.07
CA LEU A 76 4.70 -5.97 6.96
C LEU A 76 4.33 -4.90 5.95
N SER A 77 4.47 -5.21 4.67
CA SER A 77 4.13 -4.28 3.60
C SER A 77 3.53 -5.02 2.41
N VAL A 78 2.53 -4.43 1.78
CA VAL A 78 1.96 -4.97 0.55
C VAL A 78 1.59 -3.86 -0.42
N PHE A 79 1.93 -4.07 -1.70
CA PHE A 79 1.44 -3.27 -2.82
C PHE A 79 0.36 -4.05 -3.55
N MET A 80 -0.90 -3.67 -3.32
CA MET A 80 -2.06 -4.25 -3.99
C MET A 80 -2.36 -3.45 -5.26
N GLU A 81 -2.03 -4.04 -6.41
CA GLU A 81 -2.47 -3.54 -7.70
C GLU A 81 -3.93 -3.93 -7.95
N SER A 82 -4.72 -3.03 -8.55
CA SER A 82 -6.13 -3.26 -8.85
C SER A 82 -6.31 -4.61 -9.56
N ILE A 83 -7.09 -5.49 -8.95
CA ILE A 83 -7.49 -6.74 -9.56
C ILE A 83 -8.56 -6.38 -10.57
N LYS A 84 -8.14 -6.00 -11.78
CA LYS A 84 -9.06 -5.99 -12.92
C LYS A 84 -9.65 -7.41 -13.02
N GLU A 85 -10.97 -7.48 -12.87
CA GLU A 85 -11.86 -8.49 -13.48
C GLU A 85 -12.25 -9.79 -12.77
N ASN A 86 -11.99 -10.02 -11.48
CA ASN A 86 -12.55 -11.22 -10.81
C ASN A 86 -13.85 -10.98 -10.03
N TYR A 87 -14.16 -9.75 -9.65
CA TYR A 87 -15.43 -9.43 -8.98
C TYR A 87 -16.52 -9.13 -10.01
N LYS A 88 -16.86 -10.13 -10.84
CA LYS A 88 -18.00 -10.03 -11.77
C LYS A 88 -19.31 -9.93 -10.97
N ARG A 89 -19.84 -8.71 -10.94
CA ARG A 89 -21.19 -8.29 -10.51
C ARG A 89 -21.53 -8.43 -9.02
N PRO A 90 -22.33 -7.48 -8.49
CA PRO A 90 -22.92 -7.59 -7.17
C PRO A 90 -24.03 -8.64 -7.21
N CYS A 91 -23.72 -9.89 -6.86
CA CYS A 91 -24.71 -10.93 -6.66
C CYS A 91 -24.72 -11.36 -5.19
N SER A 92 -25.76 -10.88 -4.51
CA SER A 92 -26.37 -11.24 -3.21
C SER A 92 -25.55 -11.47 -1.93
N ASP A 93 -24.22 -11.51 -1.90
CA ASP A 93 -23.50 -11.67 -0.62
C ASP A 93 -22.23 -10.81 -0.47
N ASP A 94 -22.39 -9.69 0.23
CA ASP A 94 -21.33 -8.76 0.62
C ASP A 94 -20.26 -9.44 1.50
N TYR A 95 -20.64 -10.46 2.27
CA TYR A 95 -19.73 -11.19 3.15
C TYR A 95 -18.68 -11.98 2.37
N ILE A 96 -19.11 -12.76 1.36
CA ILE A 96 -18.21 -13.60 0.55
C ILE A 96 -17.19 -12.73 -0.18
N THR A 97 -17.63 -11.60 -0.75
CA THR A 97 -16.75 -10.66 -1.45
C THR A 97 -15.69 -10.08 -0.51
N LYS A 98 -16.10 -9.65 0.70
CA LYS A 98 -15.17 -9.18 1.73
C LYS A 98 -14.20 -10.26 2.18
N LEU A 99 -14.65 -11.52 2.27
CA LEU A 99 -13.83 -12.65 2.71
C LEU A 99 -12.75 -12.96 1.68
N GLN A 100 -13.10 -12.97 0.39
CA GLN A 100 -12.16 -13.16 -0.71
C GLN A 100 -11.13 -12.04 -0.79
N LEU A 101 -11.56 -10.78 -0.62
CA LEU A 101 -10.64 -9.64 -0.56
C LEU A 101 -9.67 -9.77 0.62
N GLN A 102 -10.17 -10.17 1.80
CA GLN A 102 -9.32 -10.40 2.96
C GLN A 102 -8.33 -11.55 2.72
N GLN A 103 -8.75 -12.65 2.10
CA GLN A 103 -7.88 -13.77 1.78
C GLN A 103 -6.76 -13.36 0.83
N GLN A 104 -7.06 -12.58 -0.21
CA GLN A 104 -6.04 -12.08 -1.12
C GLN A 104 -5.09 -11.10 -0.44
N PHE A 105 -5.62 -10.14 0.34
CA PHE A 105 -4.79 -9.21 1.09
C PHE A 105 -3.84 -9.97 2.03
N MET A 106 -4.38 -10.93 2.77
CA MET A 106 -3.60 -11.70 3.74
C MET A 106 -2.58 -12.63 3.07
N SER A 107 -2.88 -13.22 1.92
CA SER A 107 -1.90 -14.06 1.21
C SER A 107 -0.72 -13.25 0.69
N GLN A 108 -0.98 -12.03 0.18
CA GLN A 108 0.06 -11.13 -0.30
C GLN A 108 0.92 -10.56 0.84
N ILE A 109 0.30 -10.08 1.92
CA ILE A 109 1.05 -9.45 3.03
C ILE A 109 1.86 -10.47 3.86
N SER A 110 1.40 -11.72 3.93
CA SER A 110 2.09 -12.79 4.67
C SER A 110 3.05 -13.63 3.81
N ASN A 111 3.04 -13.45 2.49
CA ASN A 111 3.69 -14.34 1.52
C ASN A 111 3.28 -15.82 1.65
N GLN A 112 2.08 -16.11 2.15
CA GLN A 112 1.52 -17.46 2.26
C GLN A 112 0.39 -17.66 1.26
N LYS A 113 0.62 -18.51 0.24
CA LYS A 113 -0.32 -18.70 -0.88
C LYS A 113 -1.60 -19.47 -0.51
N ASP A 114 -1.55 -20.31 0.53
CA ASP A 114 -2.63 -21.24 0.89
C ASP A 114 -3.27 -20.90 2.24
N MET A 115 -3.36 -19.62 2.56
CA MET A 115 -3.92 -19.19 3.84
C MET A 115 -5.46 -19.30 3.84
N GLU A 116 -5.98 -20.11 4.74
CA GLU A 116 -7.42 -20.21 4.98
C GLU A 116 -7.90 -19.03 5.85
N ILE A 117 -8.92 -18.31 5.37
CA ILE A 117 -9.59 -17.24 6.13
C ILE A 117 -10.99 -17.75 6.54
N PRO A 118 -11.16 -18.25 7.77
CA PRO A 118 -12.46 -18.74 8.23
C PRO A 118 -13.49 -17.62 8.47
N HIS A 119 -13.06 -16.39 8.74
CA HIS A 119 -13.95 -15.25 9.02
C HIS A 119 -13.29 -13.89 8.75
N LEU A 120 -14.10 -12.82 8.71
CA LEU A 120 -13.64 -11.44 8.43
C LEU A 120 -12.77 -10.80 9.52
N GLY A 121 -12.51 -11.47 10.64
CA GLY A 121 -11.71 -10.94 11.75
C GLY A 121 -10.22 -11.26 11.66
N VAL A 122 -9.82 -12.18 10.78
CA VAL A 122 -8.46 -12.74 10.75
C VAL A 122 -7.40 -11.67 10.50
N ALA A 123 -7.67 -10.71 9.62
CA ALA A 123 -6.76 -9.59 9.37
C ALA A 123 -6.56 -8.73 10.63
N GLN A 124 -7.64 -8.40 11.33
CA GLN A 124 -7.55 -7.63 12.58
C GLN A 124 -6.73 -8.39 13.62
N ASP A 125 -7.02 -9.67 13.82
CA ASP A 125 -6.34 -10.51 14.82
C ASP A 125 -4.84 -10.64 14.56
N ARG A 126 -4.45 -10.77 13.29
CA ARG A 126 -3.04 -10.96 12.89
C ARG A 126 -2.25 -9.66 12.77
N LEU A 127 -2.90 -8.53 12.50
CA LEU A 127 -2.24 -7.26 12.22
C LEU A 127 -2.34 -6.23 13.35
N LYS A 128 -3.20 -6.44 14.37
CA LYS A 128 -3.44 -5.48 15.46
C LYS A 128 -2.19 -4.94 16.17
N ASP A 129 -1.13 -5.75 16.27
CA ASP A 129 0.11 -5.41 16.97
C ASP A 129 1.29 -5.24 15.99
N LYS A 130 1.00 -5.00 14.71
CA LYS A 130 2.01 -4.90 13.64
C LYS A 130 2.02 -3.50 13.03
N LYS A 131 3.22 -2.99 12.76
CA LYS A 131 3.40 -1.79 11.93
C LYS A 131 3.28 -2.20 10.46
N VAL A 132 2.14 -1.89 9.84
CA VAL A 132 1.79 -2.35 8.48
C VAL A 132 1.71 -1.20 7.48
N LEU A 133 2.30 -1.39 6.30
CA LEU A 133 2.11 -0.50 5.13
C LEU A 133 1.24 -1.20 4.08
N VAL A 134 0.11 -0.60 3.74
CA VAL A 134 -0.74 -1.05 2.63
C VAL A 134 -0.78 0.05 1.58
N VAL A 135 -0.38 -0.28 0.35
CA VAL A 135 -0.54 0.62 -0.79
C VAL A 135 -1.51 -0.03 -1.77
N TRP A 136 -2.63 0.65 -2.03
CA TRP A 136 -3.64 0.18 -2.96
C TRP A 136 -3.69 1.09 -4.18
N SER A 137 -3.45 0.52 -5.37
CA SER A 137 -3.66 1.22 -6.63
C SER A 137 -5.05 0.91 -7.17
N TRP A 138 -5.88 1.94 -7.35
CA TRP A 138 -7.16 1.84 -8.05
C TRP A 138 -7.05 2.50 -9.43
N GLU A 139 -7.14 1.71 -10.50
CA GLU A 139 -7.41 2.22 -11.84
C GLU A 139 -8.90 2.17 -12.12
N SER A 140 -9.54 3.33 -12.17
CA SER A 140 -10.93 3.43 -12.63
C SER A 140 -10.95 3.41 -14.16
N ASN A 141 -11.56 2.38 -14.75
CA ASN A 141 -12.01 2.42 -16.15
C ASN A 141 -13.26 3.29 -16.36
N TYR A 142 -13.76 3.91 -15.30
CA TYR A 142 -14.94 4.75 -15.35
C TYR A 142 -14.57 6.23 -15.31
N HIS A 143 -15.10 6.98 -16.28
CA HIS A 143 -15.30 8.42 -16.14
C HIS A 143 -16.31 8.65 -15.01
N TYR A 144 -15.83 8.93 -13.80
CA TYR A 144 -16.69 9.41 -12.73
C TYR A 144 -16.31 10.82 -12.30
N ASN A 145 -17.32 11.69 -12.43
CA ASN A 145 -17.46 12.96 -11.74
C ASN A 145 -17.25 12.73 -10.24
N THR A 146 -16.39 13.55 -9.64
CA THR A 146 -15.91 13.43 -8.27
C THR A 146 -17.04 13.49 -7.25
N ARG A 147 -17.36 12.35 -6.62
CA ARG A 147 -17.88 12.32 -5.25
C ARG A 147 -17.05 11.34 -4.45
N SER A 148 -16.23 11.92 -3.56
CA SER A 148 -15.48 11.22 -2.54
C SER A 148 -16.42 10.31 -1.75
N LYS A 149 -16.15 9.01 -1.74
CA LYS A 149 -16.63 8.12 -0.68
C LYS A 149 -15.42 7.79 0.18
N THR A 150 -15.43 8.34 1.38
CA THR A 150 -14.63 7.87 2.50
C THR A 150 -15.15 6.48 2.88
N PHE A 151 -14.26 5.50 3.00
CA PHE A 151 -14.54 4.20 3.62
C PHE A 151 -14.30 4.30 5.13
#